data_AF-A0AAE1JAS5-F1
#
_entry.id   AF-A0AAE1JAS5-F1
#
_cell.length_a   1.000
_cell.length_b   1.000
_cell.length_c   1.000
_cell.angle_alpha   90.00
_cell.angle_beta   90.00
_cell.angle_gamma   90.00
#
_symmetry.space_group_name_H-M   'P 1'
#
loop_
_entity.id
_entity.type
_entity.pdbx_description
1 polymer ?
#
loop_
_entity_poly.entity_id
_entity_poly.type
_entity_poly.pdbx_seq_one_letter_code
_entity_poly.pdbx_strand_id
1 'polypeptide(L)'
;MMRDADVSPSDQIFLDLPQENDPSNSRMLCYADIPPSDQHENASDLDEHLGSEVLNGIRLSESLITFKEVTSIEKFSIVVNGLALDSELSKHLMAKYYEICCSQGMFLHEHLLEGQNCKLVVGMICETINIADAIRASKITTSSDTFAVWYKSLKGLEIFGMNVSFLLSRLEQLMSLASKSKRYTETRIKRDKAKEEKEVLELKLEEVKETISRLDVVLDTQNLNPERLEAEFEDLANIPW
;
A
#
# COMPACT_ATOMS: atom_id res chain seq x y z
N MET A 1 24.36 -39.05 -35.92
CA MET A 1 25.12 -38.22 -36.88
C MET A 1 24.65 -36.78 -36.68
N MET A 2 25.00 -36.13 -35.55
CA MET A 2 26.26 -35.43 -35.25
C MET A 2 26.56 -34.26 -36.20
N ARG A 3 26.23 -33.05 -35.73
CA ARG A 3 27.03 -31.80 -35.65
C ARG A 3 26.04 -30.65 -35.37
N ASP A 4 26.02 -30.04 -34.17
CA ASP A 4 26.95 -29.01 -33.65
C ASP A 4 27.00 -27.79 -34.61
N ALA A 5 26.96 -26.53 -34.21
CA ALA A 5 26.77 -25.81 -32.95
C ALA A 5 26.63 -24.33 -33.39
N ASP A 6 25.88 -23.50 -32.67
CA ASP A 6 26.18 -22.06 -32.67
C ASP A 6 25.85 -21.50 -31.28
N VAL A 7 26.79 -21.76 -30.36
CA VAL A 7 26.94 -21.05 -29.10
C VAL A 7 28.02 -20.01 -29.36
N SER A 8 27.67 -18.74 -29.23
CA SER A 8 28.61 -17.63 -29.19
C SER A 8 28.91 -17.29 -27.72
N PRO A 9 30.16 -17.45 -27.24
CA PRO A 9 30.61 -16.97 -25.95
C PRO A 9 31.53 -15.74 -26.10
N SER A 10 31.77 -15.03 -24.99
CA SER A 10 32.62 -13.83 -24.78
C SER A 10 31.78 -12.53 -24.79
N ASP A 11 31.65 -11.76 -23.70
CA ASP A 11 32.70 -11.39 -22.74
C ASP A 11 32.24 -11.49 -21.27
N GLN A 12 32.97 -12.31 -20.49
CA GLN A 12 33.14 -12.13 -19.05
C GLN A 12 34.41 -11.32 -18.85
N ILE A 13 34.30 -10.11 -18.30
CA ILE A 13 35.42 -9.45 -17.64
C ILE A 13 35.18 -9.57 -16.14
N PHE A 14 35.93 -10.50 -15.57
CA PHE A 14 36.22 -10.66 -14.16
C PHE A 14 37.16 -9.52 -13.75
N LEU A 15 36.76 -8.67 -12.80
CA LEU A 15 37.69 -7.87 -12.02
C LEU A 15 37.28 -7.97 -10.55
N ASP A 16 38.25 -8.48 -9.80
CA ASP A 16 38.22 -8.80 -8.38
C ASP A 16 37.84 -7.63 -7.46
N LEU A 17 37.20 -8.01 -6.35
CA LEU A 17 37.12 -7.22 -5.12
C LEU A 17 38.51 -6.80 -4.62
N PRO A 18 38.55 -5.73 -3.82
CA PRO A 18 39.18 -5.85 -2.51
C PRO A 18 38.15 -5.74 -1.38
N GLN A 19 38.18 -6.76 -0.53
CA GLN A 19 37.53 -6.84 0.75
C GLN A 19 38.44 -6.22 1.82
N GLU A 20 38.04 -5.09 2.42
CA GLU A 20 38.44 -4.67 3.78
C GLU A 20 37.25 -3.86 4.36
N ASN A 21 36.49 -4.40 5.31
CA ASN A 21 36.72 -4.37 6.76
C ASN A 21 36.92 -2.95 7.32
N ASP A 22 35.83 -2.30 7.75
CA ASP A 22 35.77 -1.71 9.10
C ASP A 22 34.31 -1.42 9.55
N PRO A 23 33.83 -1.95 10.69
CA PRO A 23 32.52 -1.64 11.24
C PRO A 23 32.65 -0.51 12.27
N SER A 24 32.22 0.70 11.90
CA SER A 24 32.19 1.84 12.82
C SER A 24 30.77 2.36 13.06
N ASN A 25 30.30 2.03 14.27
CA ASN A 25 29.68 2.96 15.22
C ASN A 25 28.15 3.11 15.24
N SER A 26 27.48 2.25 16.01
CA SER A 26 26.33 2.65 16.84
C SER A 26 26.34 1.85 18.13
N ARG A 27 27.27 2.22 19.03
CA ARG A 27 27.47 1.59 20.33
C ARG A 27 26.41 2.08 21.31
N MET A 28 25.50 1.17 21.66
CA MET A 28 24.59 1.26 22.80
C MET A 28 25.41 1.40 24.09
N LEU A 29 25.21 2.48 24.83
CA LEU A 29 25.83 2.74 26.13
C LEU A 29 24.80 2.48 27.24
N CYS A 30 24.89 1.30 27.86
CA CYS A 30 24.36 1.08 29.21
C CYS A 30 25.57 0.85 30.11
N TYR A 31 25.96 1.88 30.87
CA TYR A 31 26.97 1.75 31.91
C TYR A 31 26.36 0.97 33.08
N ALA A 32 26.99 -0.15 33.43
CA ALA A 32 26.84 -0.79 34.72
C ALA A 32 28.20 -0.66 35.43
N ASP A 33 28.28 0.25 36.38
CA ASP A 33 29.36 0.29 37.36
C ASP A 33 28.91 -0.51 38.59
N ILE A 34 29.54 -1.66 38.81
CA ILE A 34 29.52 -2.38 40.09
C ILE A 34 30.90 -2.17 40.74
N PRO A 35 30.98 -1.60 41.95
CA PRO A 35 32.09 -1.84 42.85
C PRO A 35 31.76 -2.98 43.85
N PRO A 36 32.76 -3.76 44.31
CA PRO A 36 32.54 -4.95 45.13
C PRO A 36 32.66 -4.70 46.65
N SER A 37 32.03 -5.59 47.42
CA SER A 37 32.26 -5.93 48.84
C SER A 37 31.81 -4.85 49.86
N ASP A 38 31.14 -5.14 50.98
CA ASP A 38 31.47 -6.15 51.99
C ASP A 38 30.25 -6.71 52.74
N GLN A 39 30.46 -7.91 53.28
CA GLN A 39 29.60 -8.63 54.19
C GLN A 39 29.48 -7.91 55.53
N HIS A 40 28.26 -7.79 56.06
CA HIS A 40 28.06 -7.79 57.50
C HIS A 40 26.74 -8.49 57.83
N GLU A 41 26.85 -9.62 58.50
CA GLU A 41 25.74 -10.35 59.09
C GLU A 41 25.12 -9.49 60.20
N ASN A 42 23.79 -9.34 60.18
CA ASN A 42 23.00 -9.26 61.40
C ASN A 42 21.54 -9.60 61.10
N ALA A 43 21.05 -10.61 61.80
CA ALA A 43 19.68 -11.09 61.76
C ALA A 43 18.72 -10.10 62.44
N SER A 44 17.58 -9.83 61.80
CA SER A 44 16.31 -9.56 62.47
C SER A 44 15.17 -9.68 61.46
N ASP A 45 14.09 -10.31 61.90
CA ASP A 45 12.96 -10.81 61.12
C ASP A 45 12.10 -9.76 60.40
N LEU A 46 11.37 -10.29 59.40
CA LEU A 46 10.09 -9.82 58.83
C LEU A 46 10.11 -8.54 57.97
N ASP A 47 10.15 -8.71 56.65
CA ASP A 47 9.08 -8.21 55.77
C ASP A 47 9.16 -8.90 54.39
N GLU A 48 8.00 -9.19 53.80
CA GLU A 48 7.81 -9.82 52.50
C GLU A 48 8.31 -8.90 51.37
N HIS A 49 9.61 -8.86 51.13
CA HIS A 49 10.10 -8.39 49.83
C HIS A 49 10.16 -9.58 48.89
N LEU A 50 8.98 -9.99 48.37
CA LEU A 50 8.92 -10.63 47.06
C LEU A 50 9.69 -9.70 46.13
N GLY A 51 10.90 -10.10 45.77
CA GLY A 51 11.72 -9.44 44.80
C GLY A 51 10.96 -9.46 43.49
N SER A 52 10.19 -8.39 43.24
CA SER A 52 9.69 -8.05 41.93
C SER A 52 10.90 -8.01 41.01
N GLU A 53 11.14 -9.09 40.28
CA GLU A 53 12.15 -9.17 39.24
C GLU A 53 11.74 -8.16 38.15
N VAL A 54 12.19 -6.92 38.32
CA VAL A 54 12.07 -5.86 37.32
C VAL A 54 13.05 -6.19 36.20
N LEU A 55 12.63 -7.06 35.30
CA LEU A 55 13.22 -7.15 33.98
C LEU A 55 12.70 -5.99 33.15
N ASN A 56 13.44 -4.89 33.12
CA ASN A 56 13.34 -3.80 32.13
C ASN A 56 11.89 -3.35 31.83
N GLY A 57 11.23 -2.69 32.77
CA GLY A 57 9.95 -2.02 32.52
C GLY A 57 8.70 -2.91 32.60
N ILE A 58 8.82 -4.21 32.33
CA ILE A 58 7.71 -5.15 32.40
C ILE A 58 7.42 -5.52 33.86
N ARG A 59 6.16 -5.42 34.28
CA ARG A 59 5.72 -5.73 35.66
C ARG A 59 4.74 -6.90 35.66
N LEU A 60 4.77 -7.72 36.70
CA LEU A 60 3.72 -8.72 36.94
C LEU A 60 2.39 -8.01 37.25
N SER A 61 1.30 -8.48 36.64
CA SER A 61 -0.06 -8.01 36.91
C SER A 61 -0.82 -9.05 37.71
N GLU A 62 -1.25 -8.70 38.91
CA GLU A 62 -2.01 -9.58 39.81
C GLU A 62 -3.52 -9.61 39.49
N SER A 63 -4.01 -8.74 38.60
CA SER A 63 -5.43 -8.69 38.21
C SER A 63 -5.63 -8.68 36.69
N LEU A 64 -6.62 -9.43 36.23
CA LEU A 64 -7.10 -9.44 34.84
C LEU A 64 -8.41 -8.66 34.79
N ILE A 65 -8.36 -7.43 34.31
CA ILE A 65 -9.53 -6.56 34.16
C ILE A 65 -10.15 -6.81 32.79
N THR A 66 -11.48 -6.98 32.72
CA THR A 66 -12.17 -7.11 31.43
C THR A 66 -12.32 -5.74 30.76
N PHE A 67 -12.37 -5.67 29.41
CA PHE A 67 -12.46 -4.36 28.73
C PHE A 67 -13.71 -3.56 29.16
N LYS A 68 -14.79 -4.24 29.54
CA LYS A 68 -16.03 -3.63 30.03
C LYS A 68 -15.85 -2.81 31.31
N GLU A 69 -14.82 -3.12 32.10
CA GLU A 69 -14.49 -2.43 33.36
C GLU A 69 -13.58 -1.21 33.13
N VAL A 70 -13.01 -1.06 31.93
CA VAL A 70 -12.16 0.08 31.56
C VAL A 70 -13.05 1.29 31.27
N THR A 71 -13.20 2.15 32.27
CA THR A 71 -14.02 3.38 32.15
C THR A 71 -13.25 4.59 31.64
N SER A 72 -11.92 4.53 31.65
CA SER A 72 -11.06 5.64 31.25
C SER A 72 -9.65 5.14 30.90
N ILE A 73 -8.85 6.00 30.25
CA ILE A 73 -7.48 5.68 29.86
C ILE A 73 -6.58 5.39 31.06
N GLU A 74 -6.84 5.99 32.23
CA GLU A 74 -6.06 5.74 33.45
C GLU A 74 -6.26 4.34 34.02
N LYS A 75 -7.38 3.69 33.68
CA LYS A 75 -7.67 2.29 34.04
C LYS A 75 -7.34 1.31 32.91
N PHE A 76 -6.87 1.81 31.77
CA PHE A 76 -6.46 0.97 30.67
C PHE A 76 -5.04 0.46 30.92
N SER A 77 -4.88 -0.86 30.86
CA SER A 77 -3.58 -1.53 30.94
C SER A 77 -3.51 -2.62 29.89
N ILE A 78 -2.34 -2.78 29.29
CA ILE A 78 -2.03 -3.82 28.33
C ILE A 78 -1.34 -4.94 29.08
N VAL A 79 -2.09 -6.00 29.38
CA VAL A 79 -1.58 -7.17 30.11
C VAL A 79 -1.59 -8.37 29.18
N VAL A 80 -0.42 -8.97 28.96
CA VAL A 80 -0.26 -10.17 28.13
C VAL A 80 0.60 -11.18 28.89
N ASN A 81 0.13 -12.43 28.99
CA ASN A 81 0.80 -13.48 29.78
C ASN A 81 1.10 -13.07 31.24
N GLY A 82 0.18 -12.30 31.86
CA GLY A 82 0.35 -11.79 33.23
C GLY A 82 1.37 -10.65 33.37
N LEU A 83 1.87 -10.13 32.25
CA LEU A 83 2.87 -9.06 32.21
C LEU A 83 2.25 -7.77 31.69
N ALA A 84 2.34 -6.69 32.47
CA ALA A 84 1.93 -5.35 32.08
C ALA A 84 2.97 -4.69 31.17
N LEU A 85 2.52 -4.23 30.01
CA LEU A 85 3.35 -3.67 28.94
C LEU A 85 3.26 -2.14 28.84
N ASP A 86 2.59 -1.49 29.79
CA ASP A 86 2.25 -0.07 29.70
C ASP A 86 3.46 0.86 29.61
N SER A 87 4.55 0.48 30.29
CA SER A 87 5.83 1.18 30.32
C SER A 87 6.61 1.11 29.00
N GLU A 88 6.35 0.11 28.17
CA GLU A 88 7.01 -0.08 26.88
C GLU A 88 6.42 0.82 25.78
N LEU A 89 5.28 1.44 26.04
CA LEU A 89 4.62 2.36 25.12
C LEU A 89 4.68 3.80 25.63
N SER A 90 4.96 4.73 24.72
CA SER A 90 4.78 6.15 25.04
C SER A 90 3.30 6.44 25.33
N LYS A 91 3.03 7.45 26.17
CA LYS A 91 1.66 7.88 26.51
C LYS A 91 0.80 8.16 25.27
N HIS A 92 1.41 8.69 24.21
CA HIS A 92 0.73 8.97 22.95
C HIS A 92 0.29 7.70 22.22
N LEU A 93 1.17 6.70 22.13
CA LEU A 93 0.84 5.41 21.53
C LEU A 93 -0.22 4.67 22.37
N MET A 94 -0.12 4.76 23.70
CA MET A 94 -1.12 4.22 24.61
C MET A 94 -2.50 4.83 24.36
N ALA A 95 -2.59 6.16 24.23
CA ALA A 95 -3.84 6.85 23.95
C ALA A 95 -4.45 6.44 22.61
N LYS A 96 -3.63 6.32 21.55
CA LYS A 96 -4.10 5.85 20.24
C LYS A 96 -4.59 4.41 20.30
N TYR A 97 -3.85 3.53 20.97
CA TYR A 97 -4.23 2.14 21.08
C TYR A 97 -5.54 1.97 21.87
N TYR A 98 -5.67 2.71 22.97
CA TYR A 98 -6.90 2.80 23.76
C TYR A 98 -8.08 3.25 22.89
N GLU A 99 -7.93 4.32 22.09
CA GLU A 99 -8.99 4.80 21.18
C GLU A 99 -9.46 3.70 20.21
N ILE A 100 -8.51 2.95 19.63
CA ILE A 100 -8.84 1.86 18.71
C ILE A 100 -9.59 0.74 19.46
N CYS A 101 -9.13 0.35 20.66
CA CYS A 101 -9.83 -0.64 21.50
C CYS A 101 -11.25 -0.17 21.84
N CYS A 102 -11.43 1.10 22.23
CA CYS A 102 -12.74 1.69 22.49
C CYS A 102 -13.67 1.62 21.28
N SER A 103 -13.15 1.86 20.07
CA SER A 103 -13.95 1.77 18.85
C SER A 103 -14.52 0.38 18.59
N GLN A 104 -13.85 -0.66 19.11
CA GLN A 104 -14.28 -2.06 19.00
C GLN A 104 -14.97 -2.57 20.27
N GLY A 105 -14.92 -1.82 21.37
CA GLY A 105 -15.43 -2.26 22.66
C GLY A 105 -14.69 -3.46 23.25
N MET A 106 -13.42 -3.67 22.87
CA MET A 106 -12.61 -4.80 23.34
C MET A 106 -11.10 -4.53 23.27
N PHE A 107 -10.32 -5.31 24.02
CA PHE A 107 -8.87 -5.34 23.86
C PHE A 107 -8.50 -6.06 22.56
N LEU A 108 -7.75 -5.40 21.67
CA LEU A 108 -7.34 -6.06 20.43
C LEU A 108 -6.30 -7.17 20.66
N HIS A 109 -5.66 -7.19 21.83
CA HIS A 109 -4.63 -8.17 22.21
C HIS A 109 -5.18 -9.34 23.05
N GLU A 110 -6.50 -9.44 23.22
CA GLU A 110 -7.13 -10.44 24.11
C GLU A 110 -6.85 -11.89 23.71
N HIS A 111 -6.74 -12.17 22.39
CA HIS A 111 -6.57 -13.52 21.86
C HIS A 111 -5.15 -13.79 21.34
N LEU A 112 -4.16 -13.00 21.77
CA LEU A 112 -2.78 -13.24 21.39
C LEU A 112 -2.35 -14.65 21.79
N LEU A 113 -1.57 -15.29 20.92
CA LEU A 113 -1.00 -16.59 21.21
C LEU A 113 -0.13 -16.53 22.47
N GLU A 114 -0.22 -17.55 23.32
CA GLU A 114 0.61 -17.66 24.51
C GLU A 114 2.10 -17.79 24.16
N GLY A 115 2.97 -17.38 25.09
CA GLY A 115 4.43 -17.52 24.95
C GLY A 115 5.10 -16.50 24.02
N GLN A 116 4.36 -15.53 23.48
CA GLN A 116 4.95 -14.46 22.68
C GLN A 116 5.82 -13.53 23.53
N ASN A 117 6.96 -13.12 22.95
CA ASN A 117 7.85 -12.17 23.59
C ASN A 117 7.18 -10.79 23.72
N CYS A 118 7.25 -10.17 24.90
CA CYS A 118 6.63 -8.87 25.17
C CYS A 118 7.03 -7.78 24.17
N LYS A 119 8.29 -7.75 23.71
CA LYS A 119 8.73 -6.77 22.70
C LYS A 119 8.07 -6.99 21.35
N LEU A 120 7.83 -8.25 20.98
CA LEU A 120 7.08 -8.57 19.76
C LEU A 120 5.64 -8.07 19.87
N VAL A 121 4.98 -8.31 21.00
CA VAL A 121 3.62 -7.82 21.27
C VAL A 121 3.53 -6.30 21.19
N VAL A 122 4.47 -5.58 21.82
CA VAL A 122 4.57 -4.12 21.72
C VAL A 122 4.75 -3.68 20.27
N GLY A 123 5.62 -4.37 19.51
CA GLY A 123 5.79 -4.13 18.08
C GLY A 123 4.50 -4.31 17.27
N MET A 124 3.72 -5.36 17.56
CA MET A 124 2.43 -5.62 16.92
C MET A 124 1.38 -4.55 17.23
N ILE A 125 1.35 -4.05 18.47
CA ILE A 125 0.50 -2.93 18.88
C ILE A 125 0.87 -1.67 18.12
N CYS A 126 2.17 -1.32 18.08
CA CYS A 126 2.68 -0.18 17.33
C CYS A 126 2.33 -0.26 15.84
N GLU A 127 2.51 -1.44 15.22
CA GLU A 127 2.17 -1.64 13.82
C GLU A 127 0.66 -1.51 13.57
N THR A 128 -0.17 -2.04 14.47
CA THR A 128 -1.64 -1.86 14.41
C THR A 128 -2.03 -0.38 14.42
N ILE A 129 -1.43 0.41 15.32
CA ILE A 129 -1.67 1.86 15.40
C ILE A 129 -1.23 2.56 14.11
N ASN A 130 -0.02 2.26 13.62
CA ASN A 130 0.53 2.86 12.41
C ASN A 130 -0.35 2.59 11.19
N ILE A 131 -0.80 1.34 11.02
CA ILE A 131 -1.69 0.98 9.91
C ILE A 131 -3.06 1.65 10.07
N ALA A 132 -3.64 1.68 11.28
CA ALA A 132 -4.92 2.35 11.51
C ALA A 132 -4.86 3.84 11.16
N ASP A 133 -3.78 4.53 11.54
CA ASP A 133 -3.55 5.93 11.20
C ASP A 133 -3.34 6.12 9.69
N ALA A 134 -2.57 5.23 9.06
CA ALA A 134 -2.33 5.29 7.62
C ALA A 134 -3.61 5.04 6.82
N ILE A 135 -4.46 4.09 7.24
CA ILE A 135 -5.81 3.86 6.68
C ILE A 135 -6.65 5.13 6.81
N ARG A 136 -6.66 5.77 7.98
CA ARG A 136 -7.42 7.00 8.22
C ARG A 136 -6.93 8.18 7.36
N ALA A 137 -5.62 8.28 7.14
CA ALA A 137 -4.98 9.32 6.33
C ALA A 137 -4.99 9.01 4.81
N SER A 138 -5.36 7.78 4.42
CA SER A 138 -5.35 7.36 3.02
C SER A 138 -6.33 8.16 2.17
N LYS A 139 -5.96 8.35 0.90
CA LYS A 139 -6.75 9.04 -0.12
C LYS A 139 -7.18 8.06 -1.20
N ILE A 140 -8.16 8.45 -2.02
CA ILE A 140 -8.61 7.65 -3.17
C ILE A 140 -7.50 7.43 -4.22
N THR A 141 -6.46 8.26 -4.19
CA THR A 141 -5.26 8.17 -5.03
C THR A 141 -4.13 7.34 -4.40
N THR A 142 -4.32 6.81 -3.19
CA THR A 142 -3.33 5.92 -2.55
C THR A 142 -3.11 4.71 -3.43
N SER A 143 -1.86 4.27 -3.54
CA SER A 143 -1.52 3.15 -4.43
C SER A 143 -2.14 1.83 -3.94
N SER A 144 -2.48 0.97 -4.90
CA SER A 144 -2.97 -0.38 -4.59
C SER A 144 -1.92 -1.22 -3.85
N ASP A 145 -0.63 -1.00 -4.14
CA ASP A 145 0.47 -1.73 -3.50
C ASP A 145 0.60 -1.36 -2.03
N THR A 146 0.43 -0.07 -1.70
CA THR A 146 0.37 0.40 -0.31
C THR A 146 -0.73 -0.30 0.47
N PHE A 147 -1.95 -0.37 -0.09
CA PHE A 147 -3.05 -1.10 0.55
C PHE A 147 -2.73 -2.60 0.69
N ALA A 148 -2.09 -3.23 -0.30
CA ALA A 148 -1.71 -4.64 -0.25
C ALA A 148 -0.68 -4.93 0.85
N VAL A 149 0.28 -4.02 1.09
CA VAL A 149 1.24 -4.13 2.20
C VAL A 149 0.50 -4.10 3.54
N TRP A 150 -0.36 -3.11 3.76
CA TRP A 150 -1.14 -3.02 5.00
C TRP A 150 -2.04 -4.23 5.22
N TYR A 151 -2.65 -4.74 4.15
CA TYR A 151 -3.50 -5.94 4.22
C TYR A 151 -2.70 -7.16 4.70
N LYS A 152 -1.51 -7.38 4.13
CA LYS A 152 -0.64 -8.49 4.51
C LYS A 152 -0.14 -8.35 5.96
N SER A 153 0.25 -7.15 6.37
CA SER A 153 0.64 -6.89 7.77
C SER A 153 -0.51 -7.20 8.72
N LEU A 154 -1.71 -6.68 8.46
CA LEU A 154 -2.89 -6.96 9.29
C LEU A 154 -3.26 -8.45 9.32
N LYS A 155 -3.15 -9.16 8.19
CA LYS A 155 -3.36 -10.61 8.15
C LYS A 155 -2.33 -11.37 8.98
N GLY A 156 -1.07 -10.95 8.95
CA GLY A 156 -0.04 -11.48 9.84
C GLY A 156 -0.41 -11.27 11.31
N LEU A 157 -0.79 -10.05 11.69
CA LEU A 157 -1.22 -9.74 13.05
C LEU A 157 -2.43 -10.56 13.50
N GLU A 158 -3.41 -10.76 12.62
CA GLU A 158 -4.58 -11.61 12.87
C GLU A 158 -4.18 -13.07 13.14
N ILE A 159 -3.21 -13.62 12.41
CA ILE A 159 -2.68 -14.97 12.64
C ILE A 159 -2.04 -15.09 14.03
N PHE A 160 -1.41 -14.04 14.53
CA PHE A 160 -0.87 -14.00 15.90
C PHE A 160 -1.93 -13.77 16.99
N GLY A 161 -3.21 -13.63 16.61
CA GLY A 161 -4.32 -13.49 17.53
C GLY A 161 -4.75 -12.04 17.82
N MET A 162 -4.22 -11.06 17.07
CA MET A 162 -4.73 -9.69 17.18
C MET A 162 -6.12 -9.58 16.56
N ASN A 163 -7.03 -8.92 17.26
CA ASN A 163 -8.36 -8.65 16.74
C ASN A 163 -8.34 -7.43 15.80
N VAL A 164 -7.99 -7.64 14.54
CA VAL A 164 -7.84 -6.58 13.51
C VAL A 164 -8.74 -6.77 12.28
N SER A 165 -9.69 -7.69 12.36
CA SER A 165 -10.65 -8.01 11.28
C SER A 165 -11.44 -6.79 10.78
N PHE A 166 -11.74 -5.84 11.68
CA PHE A 166 -12.42 -4.59 11.36
C PHE A 166 -11.55 -3.66 10.49
N LEU A 167 -10.23 -3.61 10.72
CA LEU A 167 -9.28 -2.86 9.89
C LEU A 167 -9.17 -3.50 8.51
N LEU A 168 -9.09 -4.84 8.45
CA LEU A 168 -9.09 -5.59 7.20
C LEU A 168 -10.34 -5.29 6.37
N SER A 169 -11.52 -5.37 6.98
CA SER A 169 -12.80 -5.08 6.33
C SER A 169 -12.85 -3.64 5.80
N ARG A 170 -12.39 -2.67 6.60
CA ARG A 170 -12.32 -1.26 6.18
C ARG A 170 -11.36 -1.07 5.00
N LEU A 171 -10.21 -1.73 5.05
CA LEU A 171 -9.20 -1.66 4.00
C LEU A 171 -9.71 -2.23 2.67
N GLU A 172 -10.42 -3.36 2.69
CA GLU A 172 -11.05 -3.96 1.50
C GLU A 172 -12.09 -3.01 0.87
N GLN A 173 -12.89 -2.32 1.70
CA GLN A 173 -13.84 -1.32 1.22
C GLN A 173 -13.14 -0.15 0.53
N LEU A 174 -12.04 0.36 1.12
CA LEU A 174 -11.24 1.43 0.53
C LEU A 174 -10.62 1.02 -0.81
N MET A 175 -10.06 -0.20 -0.90
CA MET A 175 -9.53 -0.75 -2.15
C MET A 175 -10.60 -0.86 -3.23
N SER A 176 -11.81 -1.31 -2.88
CA SER A 176 -12.95 -1.38 -3.80
C SER A 176 -13.34 0.00 -4.33
N LEU A 177 -13.39 1.01 -3.46
CA LEU A 177 -13.68 2.40 -3.85
C LEU A 177 -12.59 2.99 -4.75
N ALA A 178 -11.31 2.79 -4.42
CA ALA A 178 -10.19 3.25 -5.24
C ALA A 178 -10.22 2.62 -6.65
N SER A 179 -10.47 1.32 -6.73
CA SER A 179 -10.60 0.60 -8.01
C SER A 179 -11.78 1.12 -8.85
N LYS A 180 -12.94 1.37 -8.23
CA LYS A 180 -14.10 1.98 -8.93
C LYS A 180 -13.77 3.38 -9.44
N SER A 181 -13.09 4.20 -8.64
CA SER A 181 -12.66 5.54 -9.05
C SER A 181 -11.72 5.51 -10.26
N LYS A 182 -10.72 4.62 -10.24
CA LYS A 182 -9.79 4.43 -11.36
C LYS A 182 -10.51 4.03 -12.65
N ARG A 183 -11.45 3.07 -12.59
CA ARG A 183 -12.23 2.69 -13.78
C ARG A 183 -13.10 3.83 -14.30
N TYR A 184 -13.67 4.63 -13.40
CA TYR A 184 -14.46 5.80 -13.78
C TYR A 184 -13.61 6.84 -14.52
N THR A 185 -12.42 7.16 -14.00
CA THR A 185 -11.52 8.13 -14.64
C THR A 185 -11.03 7.62 -16.01
N GLU A 186 -10.65 6.34 -16.11
CA GLU A 186 -10.27 5.72 -17.38
C GLU A 186 -11.40 5.76 -18.42
N THR A 187 -12.63 5.45 -17.99
CA THR A 187 -13.81 5.49 -18.86
C THR A 187 -14.10 6.91 -19.34
N ARG A 188 -13.98 7.90 -18.44
CA ARG A 188 -14.15 9.31 -18.78
C ARG A 188 -13.11 9.76 -19.81
N ILE A 189 -11.83 9.43 -19.62
CA ILE A 189 -10.76 9.75 -20.58
C ILE A 189 -11.06 9.14 -21.96
N LYS A 190 -11.46 7.87 -22.02
CA LYS A 190 -11.83 7.21 -23.28
C LYS A 190 -13.00 7.90 -23.97
N ARG A 191 -14.01 8.31 -23.21
CA ARG A 191 -15.17 9.05 -23.71
C ARG A 191 -14.76 10.40 -24.29
N ASP A 192 -13.92 11.15 -23.57
CA ASP A 192 -13.49 12.48 -23.98
C ASP A 192 -12.65 12.38 -25.27
N LYS A 193 -11.76 11.39 -25.37
CA LYS A 193 -11.03 11.08 -26.61
C LYS A 193 -11.96 10.76 -27.79
N ALA A 194 -12.99 9.94 -27.58
CA ALA A 194 -13.94 9.58 -28.63
C ALA A 194 -14.78 10.79 -29.10
N LYS A 195 -15.08 11.74 -28.22
CA LYS A 195 -15.75 12.99 -28.58
C LYS A 195 -14.85 13.88 -29.45
N GLU A 196 -13.58 14.01 -29.08
CA GLU A 196 -12.62 14.78 -29.86
C GLU A 196 -12.43 14.18 -31.26
N GLU A 197 -12.32 12.85 -31.36
CA GLU A 197 -12.26 12.16 -32.66
C GLU A 197 -13.53 12.37 -33.48
N LYS A 198 -14.71 12.35 -32.84
CA LYS A 198 -15.99 12.65 -33.50
C LYS A 198 -15.97 14.06 -34.10
N GLU A 199 -15.56 15.07 -33.34
CA GLU A 199 -15.49 16.46 -33.81
C GLU A 199 -14.54 16.60 -35.02
N VAL A 200 -13.40 15.92 -35.00
CA VAL A 200 -12.45 15.88 -36.14
C VAL A 200 -13.09 15.24 -37.37
N LEU A 201 -13.84 14.15 -37.21
CA LEU A 201 -14.53 13.50 -38.33
C LEU A 201 -15.68 14.33 -38.89
N GLU A 202 -16.41 15.06 -38.03
CA GLU A 202 -17.47 15.99 -38.46
C GLU A 202 -16.90 17.12 -39.33
N LEU A 203 -15.72 17.68 -38.97
CA LEU A 203 -15.04 18.68 -39.80
C LEU A 203 -14.63 18.13 -41.18
N LYS A 204 -14.03 16.93 -41.22
CA LYS A 204 -13.66 16.28 -42.49
C LYS A 204 -14.86 15.97 -43.36
N LEU A 205 -15.97 15.55 -42.73
CA LEU A 205 -17.21 15.29 -43.46
C LEU A 205 -17.72 16.58 -44.12
N GLU A 206 -17.62 17.72 -43.44
CA GLU A 206 -18.05 18.99 -44.00
C GLU A 206 -17.17 19.44 -45.18
N GLU A 207 -15.85 19.25 -45.09
CA GLU A 207 -14.91 19.50 -46.20
C GLU A 207 -15.22 18.64 -47.43
N VAL A 208 -15.57 17.35 -47.21
CA VAL A 208 -15.96 16.43 -48.29
C VAL A 208 -17.28 16.86 -48.92
N LYS A 209 -18.27 17.30 -48.13
CA LYS A 209 -19.54 17.83 -48.65
C LYS A 209 -19.31 19.08 -49.51
N GLU A 210 -18.49 20.02 -49.04
CA GLU A 210 -18.15 21.23 -49.81
C GLU A 210 -17.50 20.85 -51.15
N THR A 211 -16.60 19.86 -51.13
CA THR A 211 -15.95 19.36 -52.35
C THR A 211 -16.95 18.74 -53.31
N ILE A 212 -17.91 17.94 -52.83
CA ILE A 212 -18.99 17.37 -53.65
C ILE A 212 -19.82 18.49 -54.27
N SER A 213 -20.32 19.43 -53.46
CA SER A 213 -21.14 20.54 -53.96
C SER A 213 -20.41 21.39 -55.00
N ARG A 214 -19.10 21.62 -54.85
CA ARG A 214 -18.29 22.32 -55.84
C ARG A 214 -18.19 21.54 -57.16
N LEU A 215 -18.00 20.22 -57.09
CA LEU A 215 -17.93 19.36 -58.28
C LEU A 215 -19.27 19.28 -59.01
N ASP A 216 -20.39 19.19 -58.27
CA ASP A 216 -21.74 19.18 -58.85
C ASP A 216 -21.99 20.46 -59.67
N VAL A 217 -21.62 21.62 -59.14
CA VAL A 217 -21.71 22.90 -59.88
C VAL A 217 -20.85 22.89 -61.16
N VAL A 218 -19.65 22.31 -61.12
CA VAL A 218 -18.79 22.20 -62.31
C VAL A 218 -19.43 21.28 -63.36
N LEU A 219 -20.00 20.15 -62.95
CA LEU A 219 -20.70 19.24 -63.86
C LEU A 219 -21.91 19.91 -64.50
N ASP A 220 -22.74 20.61 -63.71
CA ASP A 220 -23.92 21.32 -64.19
C ASP A 220 -23.55 22.45 -65.17
N THR A 221 -22.48 23.20 -64.92
CA THR A 221 -22.03 24.30 -65.78
C THR A 221 -21.41 23.83 -67.09
N GLN A 222 -20.68 22.71 -67.08
CA GLN A 222 -20.06 22.19 -68.30
C GLN A 222 -21.11 21.58 -69.25
N ASN A 223 -22.31 21.25 -68.76
CA ASN A 223 -23.47 20.78 -69.54
C ASN A 223 -23.08 19.77 -70.63
N LEU A 224 -22.12 18.89 -70.29
CA LEU A 224 -21.49 17.95 -71.20
C LEU A 224 -22.49 16.83 -71.48
N ASN A 225 -22.86 16.67 -72.74
CA ASN A 225 -23.53 15.46 -73.18
C ASN A 225 -22.43 14.44 -73.56
N PRO A 226 -22.20 13.38 -72.76
CA PRO A 226 -21.15 12.42 -73.04
C PRO A 226 -21.31 11.74 -74.41
N GLU A 227 -22.54 11.50 -74.85
CA GLU A 227 -22.83 10.91 -76.17
C GLU A 227 -22.44 11.87 -77.31
N ARG A 228 -22.62 13.18 -77.09
CA ARG A 228 -22.24 14.19 -78.09
C ARG A 228 -20.72 14.37 -78.17
N LEU A 229 -20.05 14.37 -77.02
CA LEU A 229 -18.59 14.47 -76.96
C LEU A 229 -17.91 13.27 -77.61
N GLU A 230 -18.43 12.06 -77.38
CA GLU A 230 -17.91 10.84 -77.99
C GLU A 230 -18.04 10.91 -79.52
N ALA A 231 -19.21 11.33 -80.04
CA ALA A 231 -19.42 11.49 -81.47
C ALA A 231 -18.49 12.56 -82.09
N GLU A 232 -18.33 13.73 -81.42
CA GLU A 232 -17.40 14.78 -81.87
C GLU A 232 -15.94 14.28 -81.89
N PHE A 233 -15.55 13.44 -80.93
CA PHE A 233 -14.22 12.84 -80.87
C PHE A 233 -13.99 11.81 -81.98
N GLU A 234 -14.95 10.89 -82.19
CA GLU A 234 -14.86 9.86 -83.24
C GLU A 234 -14.80 10.48 -84.64
N ASP A 235 -15.60 11.51 -84.91
CA ASP A 235 -15.55 12.22 -86.19
C ASP A 235 -14.17 12.83 -86.44
N LEU A 236 -13.58 13.51 -85.44
CA LEU A 236 -12.25 14.09 -85.52
C LEU A 236 -11.14 13.05 -85.69
N ALA A 237 -11.24 11.91 -85.01
CA ALA A 237 -10.25 10.84 -85.06
C ALA A 237 -10.22 10.12 -86.43
N ASN A 238 -11.36 10.12 -87.15
CA ASN A 238 -11.49 9.48 -88.46
C ASN A 238 -11.12 10.38 -89.65
N ILE A 239 -10.71 11.63 -89.41
CA ILE A 239 -10.27 12.56 -90.47
C ILE A 239 -8.89 12.09 -91.01
N PRO A 240 -8.70 11.97 -92.34
CA PRO A 240 -7.39 11.66 -92.92
C PRO A 240 -6.36 12.75 -92.63
N TRP A 241 -5.13 12.35 -92.31
CA TRP A 241 -4.00 13.24 -91.97
C TRP A 241 -3.60 14.20 -93.09
#